data_AF-S8BCB5-F1
#
_entry.id   AF-S8BCB5-F1
#
_cell.length_a   1.000
_cell.length_b   1.000
_cell.length_c   1.000
_cell.angle_alpha   90.00
_cell.angle_beta   90.00
_cell.angle_gamma   90.00
#
_symmetry.space_group_name_H-M   'P 1'
#
loop_
_entity.id
_entity.type
_entity.pdbx_description
1 polymer ?
#
loop_
_entity_poly.entity_id
_entity_poly.type
_entity_poly.pdbx_seq_one_letter_code
_entity_poly.pdbx_strand_id
1 'polypeptide(L)'
;MATLLPPVPYWVFCIVEPVSTAAGFAVAILTPDEFVAQQLPDTALTALAPSGRLMAWQTGNLFGIMAMMAIAVLWSTTEAAVVRRYLVALFLGDVGHL
;
A
#
# COMPACT_ATOMS: atom_id res chain seq x y z
N MET A 1 -20.17 -14.14 -2.88
CA MET A 1 -19.14 -14.62 -1.94
C MET A 1 -19.42 -13.99 -0.59
N ALA A 2 -19.57 -14.78 0.48
CA ALA A 2 -19.66 -14.23 1.83
C ALA A 2 -18.25 -13.81 2.26
N THR A 3 -18.09 -12.56 2.69
CA THR A 3 -16.80 -12.05 3.22
C THR A 3 -16.46 -12.76 4.53
N LEU A 4 -15.20 -13.19 4.67
CA LEU A 4 -14.66 -13.76 5.92
C LEU A 4 -14.40 -12.68 6.99
N LEU A 5 -14.43 -11.41 6.60
CA LEU A 5 -14.18 -10.26 7.47
C LEU A 5 -15.49 -9.60 7.93
N PRO A 6 -15.55 -9.12 9.18
CA PRO A 6 -16.58 -8.19 9.61
C PRO A 6 -16.65 -6.93 8.71
N PRO A 7 -17.76 -6.17 8.72
CA PRO A 7 -17.96 -5.07 7.76
C PRO A 7 -16.87 -4.00 7.77
N VAL A 8 -16.40 -3.57 8.94
CA VAL A 8 -15.35 -2.53 9.06
C VAL A 8 -14.01 -2.98 8.47
N PRO A 9 -13.39 -4.08 8.93
CA PRO A 9 -12.14 -4.56 8.34
C PRO A 9 -12.29 -4.95 6.86
N TYR A 10 -13.47 -5.41 6.44
CA TYR A 10 -13.73 -5.60 5.00
C TYR A 10 -13.56 -4.28 4.22
N TRP A 11 -14.21 -3.20 4.63
CA TRP A 11 -14.11 -1.93 3.93
C TRP A 11 -12.70 -1.36 3.94
N VAL A 12 -11.98 -1.47 5.06
CA VAL A 12 -10.59 -0.98 5.16
C VAL A 12 -9.66 -1.81 4.27
N PHE A 13 -9.55 -3.11 4.54
CA PHE A 13 -8.51 -3.96 3.95
C PHE A 13 -8.85 -4.47 2.53
N CYS A 14 -10.13 -4.66 2.19
CA CYS A 14 -10.50 -5.16 0.87
C CYS A 14 -10.75 -4.04 -0.16
N ILE A 15 -10.99 -2.80 0.28
CA ILE A 15 -11.41 -1.71 -0.61
C ILE A 15 -10.52 -0.48 -0.48
N VAL A 16 -10.51 0.18 0.69
CA VAL A 16 -9.81 1.46 0.86
C VAL A 16 -8.31 1.28 0.69
N GLU A 17 -7.72 0.31 1.39
CA GLU A 17 -6.28 0.10 1.40
C GLU A 17 -5.71 -0.35 0.05
N PRO A 18 -6.29 -1.32 -0.69
CA PRO A 18 -5.77 -1.66 -2.02
C PRO A 18 -5.85 -0.49 -2.99
N VAL A 19 -6.91 0.33 -2.91
CA VAL A 19 -7.08 1.51 -3.76
C VAL A 19 -6.07 2.60 -3.39
N SER A 20 -5.90 2.91 -2.10
CA SER A 20 -4.93 3.92 -1.66
C SER A 20 -3.50 3.50 -1.99
N THR A 21 -3.19 2.21 -1.83
CA THR A 21 -1.86 1.66 -2.13
C THR A 21 -1.59 1.66 -3.64
N ALA A 22 -2.59 1.32 -4.47
CA ALA A 22 -2.49 1.45 -5.92
C ALA A 22 -2.33 2.91 -6.39
N ALA A 23 -3.03 3.85 -5.74
CA ALA A 23 -2.85 5.28 -5.98
C ALA A 23 -1.44 5.75 -5.59
N GLY A 24 -0.94 5.31 -4.43
CA GLY A 24 0.43 5.58 -3.98
C GLY A 24 1.48 5.05 -4.96
N PHE A 25 1.29 3.85 -5.49
CA PHE A 25 2.11 3.31 -6.58
C PHE A 25 2.10 4.23 -7.80
N ALA A 26 0.91 4.63 -8.28
CA ALA A 26 0.80 5.49 -9.46
C ALA A 26 1.52 6.84 -9.27
N VAL A 27 1.32 7.50 -8.13
CA VAL A 27 1.97 8.79 -7.82
C VAL A 27 3.50 8.60 -7.70
N ALA A 28 3.96 7.56 -7.00
CA ALA A 28 5.39 7.29 -6.85
C ALA A 28 6.11 7.02 -8.19
N ILE A 29 5.43 6.37 -9.15
CA ILE A 29 5.99 6.08 -10.48
C ILE A 29 5.92 7.29 -11.41
N LEU A 30 4.78 7.97 -11.47
CA LEU A 30 4.51 9.03 -12.45
C LEU A 30 5.06 10.39 -12.02
N THR A 31 4.98 10.73 -10.72
CA THR A 31 5.42 12.02 -10.16
C THR A 31 6.28 11.80 -8.90
N PRO A 32 7.47 11.16 -9.01
CA PRO A 32 8.29 10.78 -7.86
C PRO A 32 8.75 11.98 -7.00
N ASP A 33 8.99 13.14 -7.62
CA ASP A 33 9.42 14.34 -6.90
C ASP A 33 8.30 14.87 -5.97
N GLU A 34 7.05 14.83 -6.45
CA GLU A 34 5.87 15.17 -5.64
C GLU A 34 5.59 14.11 -4.58
N PHE A 35 5.69 12.83 -4.94
CA PHE A 35 5.52 11.71 -4.01
C PHE A 35 6.43 11.86 -2.79
N VAL A 36 7.72 12.13 -3.00
CA VAL A 36 8.69 12.28 -1.91
C VAL A 36 8.41 13.53 -1.08
N ALA A 37 8.08 14.65 -1.72
CA ALA A 37 7.74 15.89 -0.99
C ALA A 37 6.51 15.73 -0.09
N GLN A 38 5.56 14.87 -0.45
CA GLN A 38 4.36 14.59 0.34
C GLN A 38 4.60 13.67 1.55
N GLN A 39 5.78 13.05 1.68
CA GLN A 39 6.06 12.13 2.80
C GLN A 39 6.31 12.85 4.13
N LEU A 40 6.58 14.15 4.11
CA LEU A 40 6.88 14.95 5.28
C LEU A 40 6.14 16.30 5.22
N PRO A 41 5.64 16.81 6.36
CA PRO A 41 5.02 18.13 6.41
C PRO A 41 6.04 19.22 6.02
N ASP A 42 5.52 20.31 5.42
CA ASP A 42 6.28 21.52 5.06
C ASP A 42 7.52 21.28 4.17
N THR A 43 7.56 20.18 3.42
CA THR A 43 8.67 19.89 2.52
C THR A 43 8.48 20.58 1.18
N ALA A 44 9.45 21.40 0.77
CA ALA A 44 9.42 22.07 -0.52
C ALA A 44 9.59 21.05 -1.67
N LEU A 45 8.81 21.23 -2.73
CA LEU A 45 8.98 20.45 -3.95
C LEU A 45 10.33 20.79 -4.59
N THR A 46 11.23 19.79 -4.66
CA THR A 46 12.55 19.92 -5.30
C THR A 46 12.82 18.73 -6.20
N ALA A 47 13.57 18.94 -7.28
CA ALA A 47 13.98 17.85 -8.17
C ALA A 47 14.85 16.84 -7.41
N LEU A 48 14.46 15.56 -7.46
CA LEU A 48 15.23 14.50 -6.81
C LEU A 48 16.54 14.20 -7.53
N ALA A 49 17.58 13.89 -6.76
CA ALA A 49 18.76 13.23 -7.30
C ALA A 49 18.37 11.87 -7.93
N PRO A 50 19.14 11.34 -8.92
CA PRO A 50 18.82 10.07 -9.56
C PRO A 50 18.64 8.90 -8.58
N SER A 51 19.44 8.86 -7.51
CA SER A 51 19.30 7.86 -6.44
C SER A 51 17.98 8.02 -5.66
N GLY A 52 17.56 9.25 -5.37
CA GLY A 52 16.28 9.53 -4.71
C GLY A 52 15.08 9.11 -5.56
N ARG A 53 15.15 9.34 -6.88
CA ARG A 53 14.13 8.89 -7.82
C ARG A 53 14.04 7.37 -7.90
N LEU A 54 15.19 6.68 -7.87
CA LEU A 54 15.21 5.21 -7.80
C LEU A 54 14.54 4.69 -6.52
N MET A 55 14.80 5.31 -5.36
CA MET A 55 14.14 4.94 -4.10
C MET A 55 12.63 5.15 -4.19
N ALA A 56 12.16 6.28 -4.73
CA ALA A 56 10.74 6.53 -4.92
C ALA A 56 10.07 5.44 -5.78
N TRP A 57 10.70 5.03 -6.89
CA TRP A 57 10.19 3.95 -7.73
C TRP A 57 10.20 2.59 -7.04
N GLN A 58 11.22 2.29 -6.23
CA GLN A 58 11.25 1.05 -5.45
C GLN A 58 10.12 1.00 -4.42
N THR A 59 9.89 2.10 -3.69
CA THR A 59 8.75 2.23 -2.77
C THR A 59 7.42 2.11 -3.51
N GLY A 60 7.28 2.77 -4.66
CA GLY A 60 6.12 2.62 -5.53
C GLY A 60 5.88 1.17 -5.91
N ASN A 61 6.90 0.47 -6.42
CA ASN A 61 6.77 -0.95 -6.78
C ASN A 61 6.33 -1.83 -5.60
N LEU A 62 6.82 -1.55 -4.38
CA LEU A 62 6.35 -2.24 -3.17
C LEU A 62 4.86 -1.99 -2.94
N PHE A 63 4.39 -0.75 -3.06
CA PHE A 63 2.96 -0.42 -2.97
C PHE A 63 2.15 -1.19 -4.02
N GLY A 64 2.60 -1.20 -5.28
CA GLY A 64 1.94 -1.95 -6.35
C GLY A 64 1.80 -3.44 -6.03
N ILE A 65 2.88 -4.07 -5.54
CA ILE A 65 2.86 -5.48 -5.14
C ILE A 65 1.93 -5.71 -3.95
N MET A 66 1.95 -4.85 -2.93
CA MET A 66 1.05 -4.97 -1.77
C MET A 66 -0.42 -4.88 -2.18
N ALA A 67 -0.79 -3.95 -3.06
CA ALA A 67 -2.14 -3.85 -3.59
C ALA A 67 -2.57 -5.12 -4.34
N MET A 68 -1.69 -5.66 -5.19
CA MET A 68 -1.94 -6.93 -5.89
C MET A 68 -2.06 -8.11 -4.92
N MET A 69 -1.24 -8.17 -3.88
CA MET A 69 -1.30 -9.20 -2.84
C MET A 69 -2.60 -9.11 -2.03
N ALA A 70 -3.05 -7.91 -1.67
CA ALA A 70 -4.32 -7.70 -0.99
C ALA A 70 -5.49 -8.23 -1.82
N ILE A 71 -5.51 -7.88 -3.10
CA ILE A 71 -6.53 -8.39 -4.04
C ILE A 71 -6.42 -9.91 -4.16
N ALA A 72 -5.23 -10.43 -4.45
CA ALA A 72 -5.02 -11.86 -4.65
C ALA A 72 -5.39 -12.68 -3.41
N VAL A 73 -4.99 -12.27 -2.21
CA VAL A 73 -5.25 -13.05 -0.99
C VAL A 73 -6.70 -12.86 -0.53
N LEU A 74 -7.16 -11.62 -0.33
CA LEU A 74 -8.46 -11.35 0.30
C LEU A 74 -9.65 -11.66 -0.62
N TRP A 75 -9.47 -11.67 -1.94
CA TRP A 75 -10.55 -12.00 -2.89
C TRP A 75 -10.51 -13.42 -3.44
N SER A 76 -9.42 -14.19 -3.27
CA SER A 76 -9.36 -15.58 -3.76
C SER A 76 -9.47 -16.64 -2.68
N THR A 77 -9.11 -16.33 -1.43
CA THR A 77 -9.08 -17.34 -0.38
C THR A 77 -10.46 -17.57 0.25
N THR A 78 -10.72 -18.81 0.63
CA THR A 78 -11.86 -19.20 1.49
C THR A 78 -11.40 -19.63 2.88
N GLU A 79 -10.10 -19.59 3.17
CA GLU A 79 -9.53 -20.03 4.44
C GLU A 79 -9.33 -18.87 5.41
N ALA A 80 -10.06 -18.88 6.53
CA ALA A 80 -9.96 -17.86 7.57
C ALA A 80 -8.55 -17.76 8.18
N ALA A 81 -7.80 -18.86 8.23
CA ALA A 81 -6.43 -18.88 8.74
C ALA A 81 -5.47 -18.05 7.87
N VAL A 82 -5.66 -18.10 6.54
CA VAL A 82 -4.87 -17.30 5.59
C VAL A 82 -5.18 -15.82 5.77
N VAL A 83 -6.46 -15.45 5.83
CA VAL A 83 -6.88 -14.06 6.07
C VAL A 83 -6.30 -13.51 7.38
N ARG A 84 -6.37 -14.28 8.48
CA ARG A 84 -5.82 -13.84 9.77
C ARG A 84 -4.31 -13.63 9.72
N ARG A 85 -3.56 -14.53 9.08
CA ARG A 85 -2.09 -14.40 8.94
C ARG A 85 -1.73 -13.20 8.05
N TYR A 86 -2.50 -12.98 7.00
CA TYR A 86 -2.33 -11.83 6.12
C TYR A 86 -2.57 -10.51 6.85
N LEU A 87 -3.64 -10.40 7.65
CA LEU A 87 -3.89 -9.21 8.47
C LEU A 87 -2.80 -8.95 9.52
N VAL A 88 -2.21 -10.01 10.10
CA VAL A 88 -1.05 -9.86 11.01
C VAL A 88 0.16 -9.33 10.25
N ALA A 89 0.39 -9.80 9.02
CA ALA A 89 1.48 -9.29 8.19
C ALA A 89 1.28 -7.82 7.81
N LEU A 90 0.06 -7.42 7.44
CA LEU A 90 -0.27 -6.01 7.19
C LEU A 90 -0.04 -5.15 8.43
N PHE A 91 -0.55 -5.57 9.58
CA PHE A 91 -0.34 -4.85 10.84
C PHE A 91 1.14 -4.65 11.15
N LEU A 92 1.98 -5.67 10.94
CA LEU A 92 3.43 -5.54 11.13
C LEU A 92 4.07 -4.59 10.12
N GLY A 93 3.59 -4.57 8.88
CA GLY A 93 4.02 -3.62 7.86
C GLY A 93 3.72 -2.18 8.28
N ASP A 94 2.55 -1.96 8.88
CA ASP A 94 2.08 -0.62 9.21
C ASP A 94 2.79 0.03 10.40
N VAL A 95 3.40 -0.77 11.29
CA VAL A 95 4.10 -0.25 12.48
C VAL A 95 5.26 0.68 12.10
N GLY A 96 5.89 0.48 10.94
CA GLY A 96 7.09 1.23 10.55
C GLY A 96 6.83 2.67 10.09
N HIS A 97 5.58 3.04 9.79
CA HIS A 97 5.23 4.34 9.22
C HIS A 97 4.11 5.08 9.98
N LEU A 98 3.79 4.63 11.21
CA LEU A 98 3.01 5.37 12.22
C LEU A 98 3.94 6.21 13.09
#